data_AF-A0A6M0AMQ8-F1
#
_entry.id   AF-A0A6M0AMQ8-F1
#
_cell.length_a   1.000
_cell.length_b   1.000
_cell.length_c   1.000
_cell.angle_alpha   90.00
_cell.angle_beta   90.00
_cell.angle_gamma   90.00
#
_symmetry.space_group_name_H-M   'P 1'
#
loop_
_entity.id
_entity.type
_entity.pdbx_description
1 polymer ?
#
loop_
_entity_poly.entity_id
_entity_poly.type
_entity_poly.pdbx_seq_one_letter_code
_entity_poly.pdbx_strand_id
1 'polypeptide(L)'
;MVSSGYYVIAFIVAALIVFNTIPIVKAAAIKYQYTDLPAERKVHRQPMVRLGGISIAAGTLLALFLVWSLGGLADFPPGVSSEVWAVVLGSFCFFLIGVTDDLVSLSPLTR
;
A
#
# COMPACT_ATOMS: atom_id res chain seq x y z
N MET A 1 -0.72 27.49 -8.18
CA MET A 1 -1.92 26.62 -8.18
C MET A 1 -1.42 25.26 -8.60
N VAL A 2 -1.48 24.25 -7.73
CA VAL A 2 -1.03 22.90 -8.09
C VAL A 2 -1.75 22.48 -9.36
N SER A 3 -0.98 22.23 -10.43
CA SER A 3 -1.54 21.81 -11.71
C SER A 3 -2.30 20.51 -11.51
N SER A 4 -3.58 20.46 -11.90
CA SER A 4 -4.41 19.26 -11.78
C SER A 4 -3.79 18.02 -12.45
N GLY A 5 -2.83 18.22 -13.36
CA GLY A 5 -2.05 17.15 -13.98
C GLY A 5 -1.26 16.30 -12.98
N TYR A 6 -0.81 16.85 -11.86
CA TYR A 6 -0.07 16.08 -10.85
C TYR A 6 -0.91 14.95 -10.25
N TYR A 7 -2.21 15.16 -10.03
CA TYR A 7 -3.11 14.13 -9.51
C TYR A 7 -3.31 12.98 -10.52
N VAL A 8 -3.44 13.32 -11.81
CA VAL A 8 -3.56 12.33 -12.89
C VAL A 8 -2.27 11.52 -13.01
N ILE A 9 -1.11 12.18 -12.96
CA ILE A 9 0.20 11.52 -12.97
C ILE A 9 0.34 10.59 -11.76
N ALA A 10 0.01 11.05 -10.55
CA ALA A 10 0.04 10.24 -9.34
C ALA A 10 -0.82 8.98 -9.49
N PHE A 11 -2.05 9.15 -9.95
CA PHE A 11 -3.00 8.05 -10.15
C PHE A 11 -2.48 7.01 -11.15
N ILE A 12 -2.03 7.45 -12.34
CA ILE A 12 -1.53 6.55 -13.38
C ILE A 12 -0.29 5.80 -12.89
N VAL A 13 0.66 6.51 -12.28
CA VAL A 13 1.90 5.91 -11.77
C VAL A 13 1.60 4.91 -10.66
N ALA A 14 0.75 5.25 -9.70
CA ALA A 14 0.34 4.32 -8.66
C ALA A 14 -0.35 3.08 -9.25
N ALA A 15 -1.29 3.27 -10.19
CA ALA A 15 -1.99 2.16 -10.84
C ALA A 15 -1.04 1.23 -11.60
N LEU A 16 -0.09 1.79 -12.36
CA LEU A 16 0.91 1.01 -13.08
C LEU A 16 1.81 0.22 -12.11
N ILE A 17 2.30 0.86 -11.05
CA ILE A 17 3.15 0.19 -10.05
C ILE A 17 2.37 -0.95 -9.40
N VAL A 18 1.14 -0.69 -8.92
CA VAL A 18 0.30 -1.70 -8.27
C VAL A 18 0.04 -2.87 -9.21
N PHE A 19 -0.38 -2.60 -10.45
CA PHE A 19 -0.68 -3.64 -11.44
C PHE A 19 0.53 -4.55 -11.71
N ASN A 20 1.73 -3.98 -11.81
CA ASN A 20 2.95 -4.74 -12.06
C ASN A 20 3.49 -5.46 -10.80
N THR A 21 3.27 -4.91 -9.61
CA THR A 21 3.79 -5.47 -8.35
C THR A 21 2.89 -6.56 -7.77
N ILE A 22 1.57 -6.52 -8.00
CA ILE A 22 0.64 -7.57 -7.56
C ILE A 22 1.10 -9.00 -7.92
N PRO A 23 1.44 -9.33 -9.18
CA PRO A 23 1.87 -10.69 -9.52
C PRO A 23 3.18 -11.08 -8.81
N ILE A 24 4.09 -10.14 -8.60
CA ILE A 24 5.37 -10.36 -7.90
C ILE A 24 5.11 -10.66 -6.42
N VAL A 25 4.29 -9.84 -5.76
CA VAL A 25 3.91 -10.05 -4.35
C VAL A 25 3.15 -11.35 -4.18
N LYS A 26 2.24 -11.68 -5.11
CA LYS A 26 1.53 -12.97 -5.11
C LYS A 26 2.50 -14.15 -5.23
N ALA A 27 3.44 -14.10 -6.16
CA ALA A 27 4.43 -15.17 -6.34
C ALA A 27 5.33 -15.33 -5.10
N ALA A 28 5.77 -14.22 -4.50
CA ALA A 28 6.55 -14.25 -3.27
C ALA A 28 5.75 -14.86 -2.10
N ALA A 29 4.50 -14.45 -1.91
CA ALA A 29 3.64 -14.94 -0.84
C ALA A 29 3.41 -16.46 -0.94
N ILE A 30 3.17 -16.97 -2.15
CA ILE A 30 3.02 -18.42 -2.41
C ILE A 30 4.34 -19.15 -2.13
N LYS A 31 5.48 -18.59 -2.58
CA LYS A 31 6.81 -19.17 -2.37
C LYS A 31 7.17 -19.29 -0.88
N TYR A 32 6.84 -18.29 -0.08
CA TYR A 32 7.11 -18.27 1.36
C TYR A 32 5.98 -18.90 2.21
N GLN A 33 4.96 -19.49 1.59
CA GLN A 33 3.80 -20.08 2.27
C GLN A 33 3.02 -19.09 3.17
N TYR A 34 3.11 -17.79 2.89
CA TYR A 34 2.26 -16.74 3.48
C TYR A 34 0.90 -16.69 2.77
N THR A 35 0.23 -17.83 2.76
CA THR A 35 -1.07 -18.02 2.12
C THR A 35 -2.06 -18.56 3.12
N ASP A 36 -3.27 -18.02 3.07
CA ASP A 36 -4.35 -18.51 3.88
C ASP A 36 -4.92 -19.81 3.29
N LEU A 37 -4.73 -20.92 4.01
CA LEU A 37 -5.15 -22.24 3.56
C LEU A 37 -6.68 -22.41 3.68
N PRO A 38 -7.28 -23.22 2.79
CA PRO A 38 -8.69 -23.61 2.89
C PRO A 38 -8.97 -24.31 4.23
N ALA A 39 -10.10 -24.00 4.85
CA ALA A 39 -10.60 -24.67 6.05
C ALA A 39 -12.11 -24.88 5.91
N GLU A 40 -12.71 -25.78 6.70
CA GLU A 40 -14.15 -26.11 6.61
C GLU A 40 -15.07 -24.89 6.75
N ARG A 41 -14.61 -23.83 7.43
CA ARG A 41 -15.35 -22.57 7.60
C ARG A 41 -15.05 -21.50 6.55
N LYS A 42 -14.18 -21.75 5.56
CA LYS A 42 -13.74 -20.76 4.56
C LYS A 42 -14.31 -21.08 3.18
N VAL A 43 -14.79 -20.05 2.48
CA VAL A 43 -15.47 -20.17 1.17
C VAL A 43 -14.46 -20.46 0.04
N HIS A 44 -13.19 -20.06 0.19
CA HIS A 44 -12.16 -20.27 -0.83
C HIS A 44 -11.59 -21.69 -0.79
N ARG A 45 -11.51 -22.31 -1.96
CA ARG A 45 -10.93 -23.66 -2.16
C ARG A 45 -9.45 -23.63 -2.53
N GLN A 46 -8.89 -22.45 -2.77
CA GLN A 46 -7.49 -22.24 -3.11
C GLN A 46 -6.80 -21.41 -2.03
N PRO A 47 -5.47 -21.55 -1.85
CA PRO A 47 -4.70 -20.69 -0.96
C PRO A 47 -4.81 -19.21 -1.39
N MET A 48 -5.21 -18.34 -0.46
CA MET A 48 -5.42 -16.92 -0.72
C MET A 48 -4.25 -16.10 -0.18
N VAL A 49 -3.67 -15.22 -1.00
CA VAL A 49 -2.61 -14.29 -0.57
C VAL A 49 -3.26 -13.05 0.04
N ARG A 50 -2.87 -12.70 1.28
CA ARG A 50 -3.38 -11.51 1.99
C ARG A 50 -2.47 -10.28 1.89
N LEU A 51 -1.30 -10.41 1.26
CA LEU A 51 -0.27 -9.36 1.20
C LEU A 51 -0.46 -8.31 0.09
N GLY A 52 -1.67 -8.18 -0.47
CA GLY A 52 -1.96 -7.22 -1.55
C GLY A 52 -1.72 -5.76 -1.14
N GLY A 53 -1.91 -5.44 0.14
CA GLY A 53 -1.65 -4.10 0.70
C GLY A 53 -0.22 -3.61 0.48
N ILE A 54 0.78 -4.50 0.39
CA ILE A 54 2.17 -4.14 0.13
C ILE A 54 2.30 -3.45 -1.24
N SER A 55 1.60 -3.95 -2.25
CA SER A 55 1.62 -3.36 -3.60
C SER A 55 1.02 -1.96 -3.60
N ILE A 56 -0.09 -1.78 -2.86
CA ILE A 56 -0.79 -0.49 -2.74
C ILE A 56 0.07 0.54 -2.01
N ALA A 57 0.68 0.15 -0.89
CA ALA A 57 1.57 1.02 -0.13
C ALA A 57 2.78 1.46 -0.97
N ALA A 58 3.44 0.51 -1.65
CA ALA A 58 4.56 0.82 -2.53
C ALA A 58 4.17 1.74 -3.69
N GLY A 59 3.06 1.45 -4.38
CA GLY A 59 2.56 2.28 -5.47
C GLY A 59 2.21 3.70 -5.04
N THR A 60 1.59 3.84 -3.87
CA THR A 60 1.20 5.14 -3.31
C THR A 60 2.42 5.97 -2.91
N LEU A 61 3.37 5.37 -2.20
CA LEU A 61 4.60 6.06 -1.75
C LEU A 61 5.47 6.48 -2.92
N LEU A 62 5.64 5.62 -3.93
CA LEU A 62 6.44 5.92 -5.11
C LEU A 62 5.79 7.00 -5.99
N ALA A 63 4.47 6.94 -6.17
CA ALA A 63 3.75 7.98 -6.90
C ALA A 63 3.82 9.35 -6.19
N LEU A 64 3.66 9.36 -4.86
CA LEU A 64 3.81 10.58 -4.06
C LEU A 64 5.23 11.14 -4.15
N PHE A 65 6.25 10.28 -4.00
CA PHE A 65 7.65 10.69 -4.11
C PHE A 65 7.97 11.29 -5.48
N LEU A 66 7.44 10.70 -6.55
CA LEU A 66 7.60 11.23 -7.90
C LEU A 66 6.96 12.61 -8.06
N VAL A 67 5.70 12.77 -7.65
CA VAL A 67 5.02 14.07 -7.72
C VAL A 67 5.71 15.12 -6.87
N TRP A 68 6.20 14.73 -5.70
CA TRP A 68 7.02 15.60 -4.86
C TRP A 68 8.30 16.04 -5.56
N SER A 69 9.03 15.11 -6.18
CA SER A 69 10.27 15.39 -6.92
C SER A 69 10.04 16.29 -8.13
N LEU A 70 8.86 16.22 -8.75
CA LEU A 70 8.44 17.10 -9.85
C LEU A 70 7.96 18.49 -9.37
N GLY A 71 7.98 18.76 -8.06
CA GLY A 71 7.54 20.03 -7.49
C GLY A 71 6.04 20.14 -7.24
N GLY A 72 5.29 19.04 -7.29
CA GLY A 72 3.83 19.04 -7.10
C GLY A 72 3.36 19.49 -5.71
N LEU A 73 4.26 19.55 -4.73
CA LEU A 73 4.01 20.09 -3.38
C LEU A 73 4.63 21.48 -3.17
N ALA A 74 5.37 22.04 -4.13
CA ALA A 74 6.09 23.30 -3.96
C ALA A 74 5.16 24.51 -3.82
N ASP A 75 3.97 24.43 -4.41
CA ASP A 75 2.92 25.46 -4.39
C ASP A 75 2.05 25.43 -3.12
N PHE A 76 2.31 24.50 -2.19
CA PHE A 76 1.49 24.39 -0.99
C PHE A 76 1.77 25.52 0.01
N PRO A 77 0.72 26.00 0.73
CA PRO A 77 0.91 26.93 1.83
C PRO A 77 1.91 26.40 2.87
N PRO A 78 2.63 27.28 3.58
CA PRO A 78 3.49 26.89 4.68
C PRO A 78 2.73 26.00 5.69
N GLY A 79 3.31 24.85 6.04
CA GLY A 79 2.72 23.89 6.99
C GLY A 79 1.98 22.71 6.34
N VAL A 80 1.39 22.88 5.15
CA VAL A 80 0.64 21.80 4.48
C VAL A 80 1.58 20.67 4.02
N SER A 81 2.79 21.00 3.58
CA SER A 81 3.80 19.98 3.23
C SER A 81 4.18 19.10 4.42
N SER A 82 4.30 19.67 5.63
CA SER A 82 4.54 18.89 6.85
C SER A 82 3.36 18.02 7.24
N GLU A 83 2.12 18.49 7.03
CA GLU A 83 0.91 17.69 7.26
C GLU A 83 0.85 16.47 6.34
N VAL A 84 1.22 16.62 5.06
CA VAL A 84 1.32 15.49 4.13
C VAL A 84 2.28 14.42 4.65
N TRP A 85 3.47 14.83 5.11
CA TRP A 85 4.43 13.88 5.67
C TRP A 85 3.96 13.24 6.97
N ALA A 86 3.23 13.98 7.82
CA ALA A 86 2.61 13.42 9.02
C ALA A 86 1.56 12.33 8.67
N VAL A 87 0.73 12.59 7.66
CA VAL A 87 -0.26 11.61 7.16
C VAL A 87 0.43 10.39 6.55
N VAL A 88 1.50 10.59 5.78
CA VAL A 88 2.30 9.49 5.21
C VAL A 88 2.90 8.62 6.32
N LEU A 89 3.50 9.24 7.34
CA LEU A 89 4.08 8.51 8.46
C LEU A 89 3.00 7.74 9.25
N GLY A 90 1.88 8.38 9.56
CA GLY A 90 0.75 7.73 10.23
C GLY A 90 0.20 6.55 9.42
N SER A 91 0.01 6.75 8.12
CA SER A 91 -0.46 5.70 7.20
C SER A 91 0.53 4.55 7.09
N PHE A 92 1.84 4.83 7.11
CA PHE A 92 2.88 3.81 7.11
C PHE A 92 2.88 2.99 8.41
N CYS A 93 2.68 3.62 9.57
CA CYS A 93 2.51 2.90 10.83
C CYS A 93 1.30 1.95 10.79
N PHE A 94 0.14 2.43 10.33
CA PHE A 94 -1.05 1.57 10.16
C PHE A 94 -0.83 0.44 9.15
N PHE A 95 -0.10 0.71 8.07
CA PHE A 95 0.28 -0.31 7.11
C PHE A 95 1.13 -1.41 7.75
N LEU A 96 2.13 -1.06 8.57
CA LEU A 96 2.96 -2.05 9.28
C LEU A 96 2.13 -2.91 10.24
N ILE A 97 1.16 -2.31 10.95
CA ILE A 97 0.22 -3.05 11.80
C ILE A 97 -0.60 -4.04 10.95
N GLY A 98 -1.16 -3.58 9.82
CA GLY A 98 -1.93 -4.43 8.91
C GLY A 98 -1.12 -5.60 8.34
N VAL A 99 0.11 -5.34 7.87
CA VAL A 99 1.01 -6.40 7.40
C VAL A 99 1.34 -7.39 8.51
N THR A 100 1.52 -6.92 9.74
CA THR A 100 1.77 -7.79 10.89
C THR A 100 0.55 -8.67 11.19
N ASP A 101 -0.67 -8.14 11.15
CA ASP A 101 -1.91 -8.92 11.33
C ASP A 101 -2.06 -9.98 10.21
N ASP A 102 -1.75 -9.61 8.97
CA ASP A 102 -1.80 -10.52 7.81
C ASP A 102 -0.80 -11.68 7.92
N LEU A 103 0.35 -11.46 8.57
CA LEU A 103 1.40 -12.48 8.75
C LEU A 103 1.20 -13.34 10.01
N VAL A 104 0.72 -12.76 11.11
CA VAL A 104 0.70 -13.42 12.43
C VAL A 104 -0.67 -14.01 12.76
N SER A 105 -1.74 -13.71 12.01
CA SER A 105 -3.11 -14.17 12.30
C SER A 105 -3.47 -13.97 13.77
N LEU A 106 -3.40 -12.72 14.25
CA LEU A 106 -3.59 -12.38 15.66
C LEU A 106 -5.00 -12.76 16.12
N SER A 107 -5.11 -13.25 17.35
CA SER A 107 -6.41 -13.61 17.94
C SER A 107 -7.27 -12.35 18.15
N PRO A 108 -8.61 -12.43 18.06
CA PRO A 108 -9.51 -11.28 18.23
C PRO A 108 -9.36 -10.52 19.54
N LEU A 109 -8.81 -11.16 20.57
CA LEU A 109 -8.59 -10.58 21.90
C LEU A 109 -7.26 -9.81 22.01
N THR A 110 -6.36 -9.99 21.05
CA THR A 110 -5.05 -9.30 20.99
C THR A 110 -5.05 -8.16 19.96
N ARG A 111 -6.22 -7.88 19.35
CA ARG A 111 -6.45 -6.79 18.41
C ARG A 111 -6.75 -5.47 19.13
#